data_AF-A0A9N8D7C5-F1
#
_entry.id   AF-A0A9N8D7C5-F1
#
_cell.length_a   1.000
_cell.length_b   1.000
_cell.length_c   1.000
_cell.angle_alpha   90.00
_cell.angle_beta   90.00
_cell.angle_gamma   90.00
#
_symmetry.space_group_name_H-M   'P 1'
#
loop_
_entity.id
_entity.type
_entity.pdbx_description
1 polymer ?
#
loop_
_entity_poly.entity_id
_entity_poly.type
_entity_poly.pdbx_seq_one_letter_code
_entity_poly.pdbx_strand_id
1 'polypeptide(L)'
;MSRRRRTHNTTSSSSSRAGSNNRVEEELPPVLVNEDGSISFPFASLLVGILLTASGRWLWGIAIAVTGLTFAACHSAMDQMIDEEDKQSIRYNILSAENVLQELVSLEVSSSTCSGSSSSDDDSREWQKCRIHCIAGLEALAKKYGQQQLKKNKDNSNSDNHDDDELDLMCQQAAYIAYRLFSPNSNGVVTTDHNNNHHDDQVIAAALSLHALVAKNPMVRERHLLQADVYGLDLPIHCIRQSLKQQAHLETNPDREHQLAELQRKGCLLLGALGDGNADMATLIVQEDGLEAVFDSVHWYRYHEDVANWALWAIFILSYEHAPNKVRTIELGGVSLILQTMKHVPDSLEVARHGVAILFDLLRDNNEEHLDVWSIRKVALAGGLHSVMLEAMARFSNTIDIMMMGQEILAGTDYRGQVPAYMPHSQDVAT
;
A
#
# COMPACT_ATOMS: atom_id res chain seq x y z
N MET A 1 27.36 15.48 8.16
CA MET A 1 27.48 15.34 9.64
C MET A 1 27.10 13.91 10.02
N SER A 2 28.09 13.04 10.30
CA SER A 2 27.86 11.62 10.57
C SER A 2 27.71 11.38 12.08
N ARG A 3 26.50 11.06 12.55
CA ARG A 3 26.22 10.73 13.95
C ARG A 3 26.26 9.21 14.14
N ARG A 4 27.40 8.73 14.67
CA ARG A 4 27.65 7.35 15.08
C ARG A 4 26.83 7.02 16.35
N ARG A 5 25.78 6.22 16.24
CA ARG A 5 25.03 5.68 17.40
C ARG A 5 25.86 4.58 18.09
N ARG A 6 26.07 4.74 19.40
CA ARG A 6 26.77 3.82 20.30
C ARG A 6 25.70 2.97 21.00
N THR A 7 25.67 1.67 20.76
CA THR A 7 24.81 0.73 21.49
C THR A 7 25.53 0.23 22.74
N HIS A 8 24.91 0.39 23.91
CA HIS A 8 25.34 -0.22 25.16
C HIS A 8 24.55 -1.53 25.35
N ASN A 9 25.25 -2.66 25.27
CA ASN A 9 24.73 -3.95 25.72
C ASN A 9 25.05 -4.14 27.20
N THR A 10 24.02 -4.33 28.02
CA THR A 10 24.13 -4.84 29.38
C THR A 10 23.47 -6.22 29.43
N THR A 11 24.32 -7.25 29.54
CA THR A 11 23.94 -8.62 29.87
C THR A 11 23.92 -8.81 31.38
N SER A 12 22.82 -9.35 31.91
CA SER A 12 22.80 -10.38 32.97
C SER A 12 21.40 -10.48 33.57
N SER A 13 20.81 -11.68 33.55
CA SER A 13 20.51 -12.44 34.78
C SER A 13 19.75 -13.72 34.47
N SER A 14 20.28 -14.80 35.04
CA SER A 14 19.74 -16.13 35.21
C SER A 14 18.34 -16.16 35.84
N SER A 15 17.45 -17.02 35.34
CA SER A 15 16.25 -17.46 36.05
C SER A 15 16.06 -18.97 35.95
N SER A 16 15.80 -19.56 37.12
CA SER A 16 15.66 -20.97 37.43
C SER A 16 14.36 -21.58 36.88
N ARG A 17 14.49 -22.73 36.24
CA ARG A 17 13.41 -23.54 35.69
C ARG A 17 12.71 -24.32 36.81
N ALA A 18 11.51 -23.91 37.20
CA ALA A 18 10.61 -24.67 38.06
C ALA A 18 9.64 -25.48 37.18
N GLY A 19 9.59 -26.80 37.39
CA GLY A 19 8.69 -27.70 36.67
C GLY A 19 7.26 -27.56 37.17
N SER A 20 6.34 -27.16 36.29
CA SER A 20 4.89 -27.24 36.51
C SER A 20 4.38 -28.59 36.00
N ASN A 21 3.71 -29.33 36.88
CA ASN A 21 2.96 -30.53 36.54
C ASN A 21 1.76 -30.15 35.66
N ASN A 22 1.77 -30.58 34.40
CA ASN A 22 0.60 -30.51 33.52
C ASN A 22 -0.46 -31.49 34.02
N ARG A 23 -1.52 -30.95 34.62
CA ARG A 23 -2.77 -31.65 34.88
C ARG A 23 -3.60 -31.52 33.60
N VAL A 24 -3.85 -32.64 32.94
CA VAL A 24 -4.76 -32.71 31.79
C VAL A 24 -6.16 -32.47 32.32
N GLU A 25 -6.65 -31.24 32.20
CA GLU A 25 -8.08 -30.96 32.28
C GLU A 25 -8.68 -31.39 30.94
N GLU A 26 -9.62 -32.35 30.97
CA GLU A 26 -10.46 -32.66 29.82
C GLU A 26 -11.30 -31.42 29.52
N GLU A 27 -10.82 -30.58 28.59
CA GLU A 27 -11.63 -29.51 28.02
C GLU A 27 -12.85 -30.14 27.34
N LEU A 28 -14.02 -29.89 27.92
CA LEU A 28 -15.30 -30.18 27.27
C LEU A 28 -15.30 -29.51 25.90
N PRO A 29 -15.82 -30.17 24.84
CA PRO A 29 -15.77 -29.63 23.49
C PRO A 29 -16.37 -28.21 23.48
N PRO A 30 -15.73 -27.24 22.80
CA PRO A 30 -16.07 -25.80 22.83
C PRO A 30 -17.48 -25.46 22.29
N VAL A 31 -18.30 -26.45 22.01
CA VAL A 31 -19.64 -26.35 21.43
C VAL A 31 -20.70 -25.96 22.48
N LEU A 32 -20.40 -26.13 23.77
CA LEU A 32 -21.42 -26.07 24.83
C LEU A 32 -21.56 -24.71 25.52
N VAL A 33 -20.48 -23.96 25.63
CA VAL A 33 -20.43 -22.72 26.40
C VAL A 33 -19.67 -21.69 25.57
N ASN A 34 -20.31 -20.56 25.28
CA ASN A 34 -19.70 -19.43 24.61
C ASN A 34 -18.58 -18.84 25.49
N GLU A 35 -17.68 -18.04 24.90
CA GLU A 35 -16.54 -17.43 25.62
C GLU A 35 -16.96 -16.55 26.82
N ASP A 36 -18.20 -16.06 26.84
CA ASP A 36 -18.80 -15.29 27.93
C ASP A 36 -19.41 -16.16 29.06
N GLY A 37 -19.29 -17.48 28.97
CA GLY A 37 -19.89 -18.42 29.92
C GLY A 37 -21.39 -18.69 29.65
N SER A 38 -21.96 -18.08 28.61
CA SER A 38 -23.36 -18.28 28.22
C SER A 38 -23.56 -19.62 27.49
N ILE A 39 -24.72 -20.24 27.68
CA ILE A 39 -25.07 -21.47 26.96
C ILE A 39 -25.42 -21.10 25.51
N SER A 40 -24.79 -21.76 24.54
CA SER A 40 -25.10 -21.54 23.13
C SER A 40 -26.59 -21.80 22.82
N PHE A 41 -27.21 -20.95 21.99
CA PHE A 41 -28.64 -21.07 21.62
C PHE A 41 -29.06 -22.49 21.16
N PRO A 42 -28.25 -23.22 20.37
CA PRO A 42 -28.58 -24.59 19.99
C PRO A 42 -28.63 -25.54 21.19
N PHE A 43 -27.72 -25.39 22.15
CA PHE A 43 -27.67 -26.24 23.34
C PHE A 43 -28.79 -25.91 24.32
N ALA A 44 -29.10 -24.62 24.52
CA ALA A 44 -30.26 -24.20 25.31
C ALA A 44 -31.56 -24.78 24.73
N SER A 45 -31.71 -24.76 23.40
CA SER A 45 -32.85 -25.35 22.72
C SER A 45 -32.94 -26.86 22.96
N LEU A 46 -31.80 -27.56 22.91
CA LEU A 46 -31.74 -29.01 23.14
C LEU A 46 -32.13 -29.38 24.58
N LEU A 47 -31.65 -28.63 25.58
CA LEU A 47 -32.04 -28.79 26.99
C LEU A 47 -33.53 -28.56 27.23
N VAL A 48 -34.09 -27.50 26.65
CA VAL A 48 -35.54 -27.24 26.71
C VAL A 48 -36.33 -28.35 26.03
N GLY A 49 -35.83 -28.87 24.91
CA GLY A 49 -36.39 -30.04 24.22
C GLY A 49 -36.46 -31.27 25.13
N ILE A 50 -35.37 -31.58 25.84
CA ILE A 50 -35.28 -32.71 26.77
C ILE A 50 -36.24 -32.55 27.96
N LEU A 51 -36.34 -31.35 28.52
CA LEU A 51 -37.28 -31.10 29.63
C LEU A 51 -38.74 -31.24 29.18
N LEU A 52 -39.05 -30.80 27.97
CA LEU A 52 -40.39 -30.93 27.40
C LEU A 52 -40.76 -32.38 27.09
N THR A 53 -39.83 -33.20 26.58
CA THR A 53 -40.08 -34.64 26.40
C THR A 53 -40.29 -35.34 27.74
N ALA A 54 -39.50 -35.01 28.77
CA ALA A 54 -39.65 -35.56 30.12
C ALA A 54 -41.02 -35.21 30.76
N SER A 55 -41.59 -34.05 30.43
CA SER A 55 -42.91 -33.61 30.91
C SER A 55 -44.11 -34.26 30.20
N GLY A 56 -43.89 -35.19 29.27
CA GLY A 56 -44.95 -35.86 28.49
C GLY A 56 -45.40 -35.10 27.24
N ARG A 57 -44.75 -33.99 26.89
CA ARG A 57 -45.01 -33.19 25.68
C ARG A 57 -44.05 -33.56 24.54
N TRP A 58 -44.06 -34.83 24.16
CA TRP A 58 -43.10 -35.45 23.24
C TRP A 58 -42.98 -34.74 21.88
N LEU A 59 -44.10 -34.36 21.26
CA LEU A 59 -44.11 -33.67 19.95
C LEU A 59 -43.35 -32.33 19.97
N TRP A 60 -43.57 -31.51 21.01
CA TRP A 60 -42.92 -30.21 21.13
C TRP A 60 -41.44 -30.35 21.50
N GLY A 61 -41.11 -31.30 22.37
CA GLY A 61 -39.72 -31.58 22.73
C GLY A 61 -38.88 -32.05 21.55
N ILE A 62 -39.43 -32.94 20.70
CA ILE A 62 -38.75 -33.40 19.47
C ILE A 62 -38.61 -32.25 18.47
N ALA A 63 -39.65 -31.45 18.23
CA ALA A 63 -39.59 -30.33 17.30
C ALA A 63 -38.48 -29.33 17.68
N ILE A 64 -38.41 -28.95 18.96
CA ILE A 64 -37.40 -28.02 19.47
C ILE A 64 -35.99 -28.61 19.37
N ALA A 65 -35.82 -29.91 19.68
CA ALA A 65 -34.53 -30.58 19.55
C ALA A 65 -34.05 -30.63 18.08
N VAL A 66 -34.94 -30.94 17.14
CA VAL A 66 -34.63 -30.94 15.70
C VAL A 66 -34.28 -29.53 15.23
N THR A 67 -35.05 -28.50 15.63
CA THR A 67 -34.73 -27.11 15.29
C THR A 67 -33.37 -26.69 15.84
N GLY A 68 -33.06 -27.03 17.10
CA GLY A 68 -31.76 -26.77 17.72
C GLY A 68 -30.61 -27.44 16.96
N LEU A 69 -30.77 -28.71 16.58
CA LEU A 69 -29.77 -29.43 15.78
C LEU A 69 -29.61 -28.86 14.37
N THR A 70 -30.71 -28.49 13.69
CA THR A 70 -30.63 -27.85 12.37
C THR A 70 -29.94 -26.49 12.46
N PHE A 71 -30.20 -25.71 13.51
CA PHE A 71 -29.54 -24.43 13.70
C PHE A 71 -28.06 -24.60 14.04
N ALA A 72 -27.69 -25.61 14.85
CA ALA A 72 -26.29 -25.96 15.10
C ALA A 72 -25.58 -26.40 13.82
N ALA A 73 -26.21 -27.24 13.00
CA ALA A 73 -25.66 -27.70 11.74
C ALA A 73 -25.53 -26.55 10.73
N CYS A 74 -26.54 -25.68 10.63
CA CYS A 74 -26.46 -24.47 9.82
C CYS A 74 -25.39 -23.51 10.33
N HIS A 75 -25.27 -23.31 11.64
CA HIS A 75 -24.23 -22.45 12.22
C HIS A 75 -22.84 -23.03 11.95
N SER A 76 -22.62 -24.33 12.17
CA SER A 76 -21.34 -24.98 11.85
C SER A 76 -21.03 -24.96 10.36
N ALA A 77 -22.04 -25.11 9.50
CA ALA A 77 -21.86 -25.01 8.05
C ALA A 77 -21.58 -23.57 7.62
N MET A 78 -22.24 -22.57 8.21
CA MET A 78 -21.96 -21.15 7.95
C MET A 78 -20.58 -20.75 8.48
N ASP A 79 -20.17 -21.27 9.63
CA ASP A 79 -18.86 -21.02 10.23
C ASP A 79 -17.71 -21.62 9.41
N GLN A 80 -17.97 -22.74 8.71
CA GLN A 80 -17.06 -23.34 7.73
C GLN A 80 -17.15 -22.71 6.33
N MET A 81 -18.28 -22.09 5.98
CA MET A 81 -18.49 -21.48 4.66
C MET A 81 -18.00 -20.04 4.57
N ILE A 82 -18.05 -19.29 5.68
CA ILE A 82 -17.58 -17.91 5.72
C ILE A 82 -16.07 -17.97 5.98
N ASP A 83 -15.29 -17.50 5.02
CA ASP A 83 -13.85 -17.37 5.19
C ASP A 83 -13.54 -16.49 6.40
N GLU A 84 -12.49 -16.79 7.15
CA GLU A 84 -12.07 -15.97 8.29
C GLU A 84 -11.81 -14.52 7.86
N GLU A 85 -11.37 -14.33 6.62
CA GLU A 85 -11.23 -13.02 5.99
C GLU A 85 -12.55 -12.22 5.96
N ASP A 86 -13.64 -12.85 5.52
CA ASP A 86 -14.97 -12.22 5.48
C ASP A 86 -15.48 -11.89 6.89
N LYS A 87 -15.26 -12.78 7.87
CA LYS A 87 -15.66 -12.54 9.26
C LYS A 87 -14.96 -11.31 9.82
N GLN A 88 -13.64 -11.19 9.63
CA GLN A 88 -12.88 -10.04 10.10
C GLN A 88 -13.28 -8.75 9.36
N SER A 89 -13.49 -8.82 8.04
CA SER A 89 -13.95 -7.66 7.27
C SER A 89 -15.28 -7.12 7.79
N ILE A 90 -16.26 -7.99 8.06
CA ILE A 90 -17.55 -7.59 8.63
C ILE A 90 -17.37 -6.95 10.01
N ARG A 91 -16.55 -7.55 10.88
CA ARG A 91 -16.28 -7.02 12.21
C ARG A 91 -15.66 -5.62 12.16
N TYR A 92 -14.59 -5.42 11.41
CA TYR A 92 -13.92 -4.12 11.31
C TYR A 92 -14.78 -3.05 10.62
N ASN A 93 -15.67 -3.44 9.72
CA ASN A 93 -16.63 -2.52 9.12
C ASN A 93 -17.57 -1.88 10.16
N ILE A 94 -17.94 -2.62 11.22
CA ILE A 94 -18.84 -2.16 12.27
C ILE A 94 -18.11 -1.31 13.33
N LEU A 95 -16.84 -1.61 13.61
CA LEU A 95 -16.04 -0.92 14.62
C LEU A 95 -15.82 0.58 14.28
N SER A 96 -15.61 1.42 15.30
CA SER A 96 -15.11 2.79 15.08
C SER A 96 -13.67 2.75 14.56
N ALA A 97 -13.22 3.80 13.88
CA ALA A 97 -11.83 3.88 13.42
C ALA A 97 -10.83 3.73 14.58
N GLU A 98 -11.17 4.26 15.76
CA GLU A 98 -10.34 4.16 16.98
C GLU A 98 -10.21 2.73 17.45
N ASN A 99 -11.32 1.99 17.48
CA ASN A 99 -11.30 0.58 17.86
C ASN A 99 -10.53 -0.26 16.84
N VAL A 100 -10.66 0.03 15.53
CA VAL A 100 -9.85 -0.65 14.51
C VAL A 100 -8.35 -0.40 14.76
N LEU A 101 -7.96 0.84 15.00
CA LEU A 101 -6.56 1.18 15.28
C LEU A 101 -6.06 0.52 16.57
N GLN A 102 -6.85 0.53 17.65
CA GLN A 102 -6.49 -0.13 18.91
C GLN A 102 -6.28 -1.63 18.74
N GLU A 103 -7.09 -2.31 17.91
CA GLU A 103 -6.87 -3.72 17.57
C GLU A 103 -5.57 -3.92 16.76
N LEU A 104 -5.24 -3.03 15.82
CA LEU A 104 -3.95 -3.13 15.12
C LEU A 104 -2.75 -2.90 16.05
N VAL A 105 -2.87 -1.99 17.02
CA VAL A 105 -1.85 -1.77 18.06
C VAL A 105 -1.70 -3.00 18.95
N SER A 106 -2.79 -3.67 19.33
CA SER A 106 -2.71 -4.88 20.15
C SER A 106 -2.06 -6.05 19.41
N LEU A 107 -2.25 -6.16 18.10
CA LEU A 107 -1.53 -7.12 17.25
C LEU A 107 -0.02 -6.84 17.24
N GLU A 108 0.40 -5.58 17.18
CA GLU A 108 1.82 -5.20 17.22
C GLU A 108 2.49 -5.62 18.54
N VAL A 109 1.81 -5.41 19.67
CA VAL A 109 2.30 -5.80 20.99
C VAL A 109 2.35 -7.33 21.14
N SER A 110 1.34 -8.03 20.63
CA SER A 110 1.23 -9.49 20.74
C SER A 110 2.30 -10.20 19.92
N SER A 111 2.46 -9.80 18.66
CA SER A 111 3.49 -10.36 17.75
C SER A 111 4.92 -10.14 18.25
N SER A 112 5.19 -9.00 18.89
CA SER A 112 6.50 -8.72 19.51
C SER A 112 6.84 -9.75 20.59
N THR A 113 5.83 -10.27 21.30
CA THR A 113 5.99 -11.24 22.39
C THR A 113 6.23 -12.66 21.88
N CYS A 114 5.64 -13.05 20.74
CA CYS A 114 5.73 -14.40 20.19
C CYS A 114 7.07 -14.70 19.49
N SER A 115 7.87 -13.68 19.17
CA SER A 115 9.14 -13.81 18.43
C SER A 115 10.25 -14.65 19.12
N GLY A 116 10.05 -15.11 20.36
CA GLY A 116 11.05 -15.82 21.17
C GLY A 116 10.87 -17.34 21.33
N SER A 117 9.75 -17.93 20.91
CA SER A 117 9.47 -19.37 21.08
C SER A 117 9.73 -20.18 19.81
N SER A 118 10.19 -21.42 19.99
CA SER A 118 10.72 -22.29 18.93
C SER A 118 9.69 -22.69 17.86
N SER A 119 10.10 -22.52 16.59
CA SER A 119 9.45 -22.90 15.32
C SER A 119 8.47 -24.07 15.36
N SER A 120 7.25 -23.80 15.80
CA SER A 120 6.15 -24.77 15.79
C SER A 120 5.16 -24.41 14.69
N ASP A 121 4.44 -25.40 14.16
CA ASP A 121 3.38 -25.18 13.14
C ASP A 121 2.29 -24.19 13.63
N ASP A 122 2.19 -23.97 14.94
CA ASP A 122 1.25 -23.04 15.56
C ASP A 122 1.61 -21.57 15.27
N ASP A 123 2.91 -21.24 15.25
CA ASP A 123 3.42 -19.89 14.97
C ASP A 123 2.99 -19.43 13.56
N SER A 124 2.99 -20.35 12.59
CA SER A 124 2.58 -20.05 11.21
C SER A 124 1.07 -19.73 11.12
N ARG A 125 0.23 -20.39 11.92
CA ARG A 125 -1.22 -20.13 11.93
C ARG A 125 -1.53 -18.81 12.60
N GLU A 126 -0.87 -18.50 13.70
CA GLU A 126 -1.02 -17.22 14.40
C GLU A 126 -0.59 -16.05 13.50
N TRP A 127 0.53 -16.20 12.78
CA TRP A 127 0.99 -15.17 11.84
C TRP A 127 0.01 -14.95 10.69
N GLN A 128 -0.57 -16.02 10.15
CA GLN A 128 -1.60 -15.91 9.11
C GLN A 128 -2.85 -15.18 9.63
N LYS A 129 -3.28 -15.44 10.87
CA LYS A 129 -4.36 -14.67 11.50
C LYS A 129 -3.97 -13.19 11.60
N CYS A 130 -2.76 -12.88 12.09
CA CYS A 130 -2.28 -11.50 12.19
C CYS A 130 -2.34 -10.76 10.83
N ARG A 131 -1.97 -11.43 9.73
CA ARG A 131 -2.06 -10.87 8.37
C ARG A 131 -3.50 -10.55 7.97
N ILE A 132 -4.42 -11.50 8.14
CA ILE A 132 -5.84 -11.33 7.82
C ILE A 132 -6.42 -10.17 8.63
N HIS A 133 -6.14 -10.12 9.93
CA HIS A 133 -6.58 -9.03 10.79
C HIS A 133 -6.02 -7.67 10.37
N CYS A 134 -4.75 -7.63 9.95
CA CYS A 134 -4.11 -6.40 9.51
C CYS A 134 -4.73 -5.88 8.20
N ILE A 135 -4.88 -6.73 7.18
CA ILE A 135 -5.49 -6.36 5.89
C ILE A 135 -6.92 -5.86 6.11
N ALA A 136 -7.75 -6.64 6.81
CA ALA A 136 -9.15 -6.27 7.05
C ALA A 136 -9.28 -4.96 7.84
N GLY A 137 -8.36 -4.71 8.80
CA GLY A 137 -8.31 -3.44 9.54
C GLY A 137 -7.93 -2.25 8.65
N LEU A 138 -6.89 -2.39 7.82
CA LEU A 138 -6.44 -1.34 6.88
C LEU A 138 -7.54 -1.00 5.85
N GLU A 139 -8.21 -2.00 5.30
CA GLU A 139 -9.30 -1.81 4.34
C GLU A 139 -10.52 -1.13 4.98
N ALA A 140 -10.88 -1.53 6.20
CA ALA A 140 -11.96 -0.89 6.94
C ALA A 140 -11.66 0.60 7.21
N LEU A 141 -10.41 0.94 7.55
CA LEU A 141 -9.99 2.34 7.70
C LEU A 141 -10.07 3.11 6.37
N ALA A 142 -9.58 2.53 5.27
CA ALA A 142 -9.67 3.13 3.94
C ALA A 142 -11.13 3.44 3.55
N LYS A 143 -12.05 2.51 3.83
CA LYS A 143 -13.48 2.68 3.56
C LYS A 143 -14.11 3.77 4.41
N LYS A 144 -13.75 3.85 5.71
CA LYS A 144 -14.22 4.92 6.61
C LYS A 144 -13.72 6.29 6.15
N TYR A 145 -12.46 6.38 5.75
CA TYR A 145 -11.91 7.59 5.14
C TYR A 145 -12.69 8.01 3.90
N GLY A 146 -12.94 7.07 2.97
CA GLY A 146 -13.75 7.34 1.78
C GLY A 146 -15.17 7.84 2.10
N GLN A 147 -15.82 7.27 3.11
CA GLN A 147 -17.15 7.72 3.57
C GLN A 147 -17.10 9.14 4.17
N GLN A 148 -16.06 9.48 4.92
CA GLN A 148 -15.86 10.82 5.46
C GLN A 148 -15.66 11.85 4.35
N GLN A 149 -14.83 11.54 3.35
CA GLN A 149 -14.61 12.42 2.19
C GLN A 149 -15.90 12.65 1.38
N LEU A 150 -16.71 11.60 1.19
CA LEU A 150 -18.02 11.73 0.53
C LEU A 150 -18.98 12.62 1.32
N LYS A 151 -18.98 12.51 2.65
CA LYS A 151 -19.80 13.37 3.53
C LYS A 151 -19.34 14.84 3.43
N LYS A 152 -18.04 15.08 3.49
CA LYS A 152 -17.43 16.42 3.34
C LYS A 152 -17.82 17.09 2.03
N ASN A 153 -17.75 16.35 0.92
CA ASN A 153 -18.16 16.84 -0.40
C ASN A 153 -19.66 17.15 -0.49
N LYS A 154 -20.51 16.46 0.29
CA LYS A 154 -21.96 16.70 0.30
C LYS A 154 -22.34 17.91 1.12
N ASP A 155 -21.68 18.11 2.26
CA ASP A 155 -22.05 19.16 3.20
C ASP A 155 -21.59 20.56 2.72
N ASN A 156 -20.70 20.64 1.72
CA ASN A 156 -20.15 21.89 1.15
C ASN A 156 -19.65 22.89 2.21
N SER A 157 -19.46 22.41 3.44
CA SER A 157 -19.13 23.21 4.59
C SER A 157 -17.62 23.26 4.70
N ASN A 158 -17.06 24.45 4.48
CA ASN A 158 -15.68 24.80 4.85
C ASN A 158 -15.50 24.86 6.39
N SER A 159 -16.20 24.04 7.18
CA SER A 159 -15.90 23.99 8.60
C SER A 159 -14.58 23.23 8.77
N ASP A 160 -13.59 23.92 9.34
CA ASP A 160 -12.35 23.33 9.83
C ASP A 160 -12.73 22.31 10.93
N ASN A 161 -12.99 21.07 10.50
CA ASN A 161 -13.33 19.98 11.40
C ASN A 161 -12.03 19.30 11.82
N HIS A 162 -11.61 19.56 13.06
CA HIS A 162 -10.48 18.89 13.71
C HIS A 162 -10.61 17.35 13.66
N ASP A 163 -11.83 16.81 13.63
CA ASP A 163 -12.09 15.36 13.54
C ASP A 163 -11.60 14.74 12.21
N ASP A 164 -11.46 15.54 11.14
CA ASP A 164 -10.94 15.06 9.85
C ASP A 164 -9.46 14.71 9.95
N ASP A 165 -8.68 15.57 10.62
CA ASP A 165 -7.24 15.37 10.79
C ASP A 165 -6.93 14.16 11.68
N GLU A 166 -7.80 13.86 12.65
CA GLU A 166 -7.62 12.71 13.53
C GLU A 166 -7.68 11.39 12.75
N LEU A 167 -8.68 11.21 11.87
CA LEU A 167 -8.78 9.98 11.07
C LEU A 167 -7.57 9.80 10.15
N ASP A 168 -7.08 10.89 9.56
CA ASP A 168 -5.91 10.85 8.66
C ASP A 168 -4.65 10.38 9.40
N LEU A 169 -4.43 10.91 10.59
CA LEU A 169 -3.32 10.52 11.46
C LEU A 169 -3.44 9.09 11.97
N MET A 170 -4.66 8.59 12.18
CA MET A 170 -4.91 7.19 12.53
C MET A 170 -4.65 6.23 11.37
N CYS A 171 -5.09 6.59 10.16
CA CYS A 171 -4.79 5.83 8.94
C CYS A 171 -3.28 5.73 8.70
N GLN A 172 -2.55 6.85 8.87
CA GLN A 172 -1.09 6.85 8.81
C GLN A 172 -0.49 5.93 9.89
N GLN A 173 -0.97 6.01 11.14
CA GLN A 173 -0.48 5.15 12.22
C GLN A 173 -0.71 3.67 11.94
N ALA A 174 -1.89 3.30 11.45
CA ALA A 174 -2.22 1.93 11.05
C ALA A 174 -1.29 1.41 9.94
N ALA A 175 -1.02 2.24 8.92
CA ALA A 175 -0.08 1.87 7.85
C ALA A 175 1.34 1.61 8.40
N TYR A 176 1.81 2.44 9.34
CA TYR A 176 3.13 2.26 9.96
C TYR A 176 3.23 1.04 10.89
N ILE A 177 2.14 0.68 11.58
CA ILE A 177 2.05 -0.58 12.31
C ILE A 177 2.26 -1.75 11.35
N ALA A 178 1.57 -1.74 10.21
CA ALA A 178 1.72 -2.76 9.18
C ALA A 178 3.15 -2.82 8.61
N TYR A 179 3.78 -1.66 8.34
CA TYR A 179 5.18 -1.63 7.90
C TYR A 179 6.11 -2.25 8.95
N ARG A 180 5.96 -1.92 10.24
CA ARG A 180 6.84 -2.49 11.27
C ARG A 180 6.63 -3.99 11.47
N LEU A 181 5.38 -4.46 11.37
CA LEU A 181 5.07 -5.87 11.54
C LEU A 181 5.56 -6.73 10.38
N PHE A 182 5.35 -6.27 9.15
CA PHE A 182 5.53 -7.08 7.95
C PHE A 182 6.73 -6.64 7.11
N SER A 183 7.52 -5.67 7.56
CA SER A 183 8.77 -5.35 6.90
C SER A 183 9.79 -6.48 7.12
N PRO A 184 10.36 -7.05 6.05
CA PRO A 184 11.24 -8.22 6.09
C PRO A 184 12.51 -8.12 6.97
N ASN A 185 12.85 -6.95 7.52
CA ASN A 185 13.99 -6.78 8.41
C ASN A 185 13.64 -6.36 9.85
N SER A 186 12.37 -6.15 10.19
CA SER A 186 11.99 -5.63 11.51
C SER A 186 12.29 -6.60 12.64
N ASN A 187 12.21 -7.90 12.39
CA ASN A 187 12.30 -8.92 13.45
C ASN A 187 13.66 -9.63 13.52
N GLY A 188 14.60 -9.35 12.62
CA GLY A 188 15.91 -10.04 12.57
C GLY A 188 15.83 -11.56 12.33
N VAL A 189 14.63 -12.11 12.20
CA VAL A 189 14.36 -13.51 11.84
C VAL A 189 14.40 -13.59 10.33
N VAL A 190 15.53 -14.05 9.79
CA VAL A 190 15.63 -14.44 8.39
C VAL A 190 14.78 -15.70 8.22
N THR A 191 13.53 -15.54 7.80
CA THR A 191 12.70 -16.66 7.37
C THR A 191 13.31 -17.20 6.08
N THR A 192 13.94 -18.38 6.16
CA THR A 192 14.49 -19.05 4.98
C THR A 192 13.41 -19.65 4.07
N ASP A 193 12.14 -19.59 4.49
CA ASP A 193 11.02 -20.11 3.73
C ASP A 193 10.47 -19.04 2.76
N HIS A 194 10.98 -19.07 1.53
CA HIS A 194 10.63 -18.13 0.46
C HIS A 194 9.15 -18.16 0.04
N ASN A 195 8.40 -19.20 0.42
CA ASN A 195 6.99 -19.34 0.06
C ASN A 195 6.07 -18.48 0.93
N ASN A 196 6.45 -18.17 2.16
CA ASN A 196 5.57 -17.44 3.09
C ASN A 196 5.60 -15.91 2.92
N ASN A 197 6.55 -15.36 2.17
CA ASN A 197 6.67 -13.90 2.00
C ASN A 197 5.55 -13.27 1.15
N HIS A 198 4.82 -14.10 0.39
CA HIS A 198 3.79 -13.62 -0.53
C HIS A 198 2.68 -12.80 0.15
N HIS A 199 2.22 -13.27 1.30
CA HIS A 199 1.15 -12.59 2.03
C HIS A 199 1.62 -11.31 2.72
N ASP A 200 2.91 -11.22 3.06
CA ASP A 200 3.46 -9.99 3.66
C ASP A 200 3.42 -8.85 2.61
N ASP A 201 3.73 -9.16 1.35
CA ASP A 201 3.64 -8.19 0.26
C ASP A 201 2.21 -7.62 0.10
N GLN A 202 1.17 -8.43 0.31
CA GLN A 202 -0.23 -7.97 0.26
C GLN A 202 -0.56 -7.00 1.40
N VAL A 203 -0.10 -7.29 2.63
CA VAL A 203 -0.28 -6.39 3.78
C VAL A 203 0.45 -5.06 3.53
N ILE A 204 1.69 -5.12 3.04
CA ILE A 204 2.47 -3.93 2.70
C ILE A 204 1.79 -3.12 1.59
N ALA A 205 1.27 -3.78 0.56
CA ALA A 205 0.51 -3.12 -0.50
C ALA A 205 -0.77 -2.45 0.04
N ALA A 206 -1.50 -3.09 0.96
CA ALA A 206 -2.66 -2.47 1.62
C ALA A 206 -2.24 -1.23 2.44
N ALA A 207 -1.13 -1.31 3.18
CA ALA A 207 -0.59 -0.21 3.97
C ALA A 207 -0.13 0.97 3.10
N LEU A 208 0.60 0.72 2.00
CA LEU A 208 0.97 1.74 1.00
C LEU A 208 -0.28 2.43 0.42
N SER A 209 -1.33 1.66 0.12
CA SER A 209 -2.59 2.21 -0.40
C SER A 209 -3.27 3.12 0.61
N LEU A 210 -3.43 2.67 1.86
CA LEU A 210 -4.06 3.47 2.92
C LEU A 210 -3.26 4.75 3.19
N HIS A 211 -1.95 4.64 3.22
CA HIS A 211 -1.07 5.78 3.46
C HIS A 211 -1.14 6.80 2.31
N ALA A 212 -1.21 6.33 1.05
CA ALA A 212 -1.35 7.22 -0.10
C ALA A 212 -2.67 8.00 -0.08
N LEU A 213 -3.75 7.42 0.44
CA LEU A 213 -5.06 8.09 0.55
C LEU A 213 -5.00 9.34 1.45
N VAL A 214 -4.18 9.30 2.50
CA VAL A 214 -4.06 10.38 3.49
C VAL A 214 -2.81 11.25 3.28
N ALA A 215 -1.95 10.91 2.32
CA ALA A 215 -0.68 11.57 2.06
C ALA A 215 -0.77 13.06 1.72
N LYS A 216 -1.94 13.53 1.25
CA LYS A 216 -2.18 14.94 0.94
C LYS A 216 -2.55 15.79 2.15
N ASN A 217 -2.90 15.17 3.29
CA ASN A 217 -3.22 15.92 4.51
C ASN A 217 -1.94 16.61 5.05
N PRO A 218 -1.98 17.93 5.35
CA PRO A 218 -0.83 18.65 5.90
C PRO A 218 -0.28 18.08 7.21
N MET A 219 -1.13 17.60 8.12
CA MET A 219 -0.74 17.00 9.40
C MET A 219 0.01 15.69 9.22
N VAL A 220 -0.39 14.87 8.23
CA VAL A 220 0.31 13.63 7.87
C VAL A 220 1.73 13.94 7.38
N ARG A 221 1.88 14.97 6.53
CA ARG A 221 3.19 15.46 6.04
C ARG A 221 4.04 16.08 7.14
N GLU A 222 3.45 16.89 8.00
CA GLU A 222 4.14 17.48 9.16
C GLU A 222 4.65 16.38 10.11
N ARG A 223 3.87 15.31 10.32
CA ARG A 223 4.29 14.18 11.13
C ARG A 223 5.52 13.46 10.54
N HIS A 224 5.64 13.33 9.22
CA HIS A 224 6.86 12.81 8.59
C HIS A 224 8.09 13.67 8.88
N LEU A 225 7.92 14.99 8.87
CA LEU A 225 9.02 15.94 9.10
C LEU A 225 9.44 16.01 10.58
N LEU A 226 8.46 16.03 11.50
CA LEU A 226 8.70 16.27 12.92
C LEU A 226 8.93 14.98 13.73
N GLN A 227 8.39 13.85 13.28
CA GLN A 227 8.45 12.56 13.98
C GLN A 227 9.13 11.49 13.12
N ALA A 228 10.20 11.87 12.41
CA ALA A 228 10.92 11.01 11.47
C ALA A 228 11.51 9.73 12.11
N ASP A 229 11.64 9.67 13.44
CA ASP A 229 12.09 8.47 14.16
C ASP A 229 11.04 7.36 14.22
N VAL A 230 9.76 7.72 14.19
CA VAL A 230 8.62 6.78 14.23
C VAL A 230 7.93 6.68 12.87
N TYR A 231 7.81 7.81 12.19
CA TYR A 231 7.10 7.99 10.92
C TYR A 231 8.05 8.40 9.79
N GLY A 232 9.30 7.96 9.84
CA GLY A 232 10.28 8.19 8.77
C GLY A 232 9.88 7.52 7.45
N LEU A 233 10.31 8.09 6.33
CA LEU A 233 10.08 7.50 5.00
C LEU A 233 10.97 6.29 4.73
N ASP A 234 11.96 6.03 5.59
CA ASP A 234 12.85 4.88 5.52
C ASP A 234 12.07 3.56 5.49
N LEU A 235 11.02 3.42 6.31
CA LEU A 235 10.19 2.22 6.35
C LEU A 235 9.44 1.93 5.03
N PRO A 236 8.56 2.82 4.52
CA PRO A 236 7.85 2.55 3.27
C PRO A 236 8.81 2.42 2.07
N ILE A 237 9.88 3.23 2.00
CA ILE A 237 10.88 3.12 0.93
C ILE A 237 11.61 1.78 1.03
N HIS A 238 12.00 1.34 2.24
CA HIS A 238 12.63 0.05 2.44
C HIS A 238 11.75 -1.11 1.96
N CYS A 239 10.45 -1.07 2.27
CA CYS A 239 9.50 -2.07 1.82
C CYS A 239 9.41 -2.14 0.28
N ILE A 240 9.30 -0.99 -0.40
CA ILE A 240 9.27 -0.89 -1.87
C ILE A 240 10.55 -1.50 -2.49
N ARG A 241 11.72 -1.15 -1.96
CA ARG A 241 13.01 -1.64 -2.48
C ARG A 241 13.22 -3.11 -2.20
N GLN A 242 12.80 -3.59 -1.03
CA GLN A 242 13.02 -4.97 -0.63
C GLN A 242 12.14 -5.93 -1.43
N SER A 243 10.91 -5.57 -1.76
CA SER A 243 10.08 -6.39 -2.64
C SER A 243 10.69 -6.55 -4.04
N LEU A 244 11.38 -5.53 -4.57
CA LEU A 244 12.15 -5.64 -5.82
C LEU A 244 13.33 -6.61 -5.70
N LYS A 245 14.08 -6.56 -4.60
CA LYS A 245 15.17 -7.50 -4.34
C LYS A 245 14.68 -8.94 -4.26
N GLN A 246 13.51 -9.16 -3.65
CA GLN A 246 12.90 -10.49 -3.61
C GLN A 246 12.61 -11.00 -5.02
N GLN A 247 12.05 -10.16 -5.90
CA GLN A 247 11.75 -10.55 -7.28
C GLN A 247 12.97 -11.00 -8.08
N ALA A 248 14.16 -10.42 -7.82
CA ALA A 248 15.40 -10.84 -8.48
C ALA A 248 15.80 -12.30 -8.17
N HIS A 249 15.28 -12.88 -7.09
CA HIS A 249 15.61 -14.23 -6.64
C HIS A 249 14.55 -15.29 -7.00
N LEU A 250 13.41 -14.90 -7.58
CA LEU A 250 12.24 -15.78 -7.67
C LEU A 250 11.92 -16.19 -9.10
N GLU A 251 11.54 -17.46 -9.23
CA GLU A 251 11.07 -18.07 -10.47
C GLU A 251 9.72 -17.47 -10.92
N THR A 252 9.49 -17.50 -12.23
CA THR A 252 8.38 -16.97 -13.03
C THR A 252 6.97 -17.42 -12.58
N ASN A 253 6.50 -17.01 -11.41
CA ASN A 253 5.09 -17.08 -11.06
C ASN A 253 4.39 -15.77 -11.50
N PRO A 254 3.48 -15.81 -12.49
CA PRO A 254 2.82 -14.61 -13.02
C PRO A 254 1.95 -13.90 -11.98
N ASP A 255 1.29 -14.64 -11.07
CA ASP A 255 0.46 -14.03 -10.03
C ASP A 255 1.32 -13.23 -9.04
N ARG A 256 2.51 -13.74 -8.75
CA ARG A 256 3.48 -13.06 -7.89
C ARG A 256 4.05 -11.81 -8.56
N GLU A 257 4.37 -11.90 -9.85
CA GLU A 257 4.81 -10.73 -10.62
C GLU A 257 3.75 -9.63 -10.56
N HIS A 258 2.47 -9.97 -10.78
CA HIS A 258 1.37 -9.01 -10.74
C HIS A 258 1.21 -8.35 -9.37
N GLN A 259 1.25 -9.13 -8.28
CA GLN A 259 1.12 -8.57 -6.93
C GLN A 259 2.29 -7.66 -6.55
N LEU A 260 3.52 -8.02 -6.93
CA LEU A 260 4.67 -7.18 -6.69
C LEU A 260 4.66 -5.92 -7.56
N ALA A 261 4.19 -6.02 -8.81
CA ALA A 261 3.94 -4.85 -9.66
C ALA A 261 2.90 -3.92 -9.01
N GLU A 262 1.82 -4.47 -8.44
CA GLU A 262 0.81 -3.69 -7.73
C GLU A 262 1.38 -3.01 -6.46
N LEU A 263 2.26 -3.68 -5.73
CA LEU A 263 2.99 -3.08 -4.62
C LEU A 263 3.85 -1.91 -5.10
N GLN A 264 4.62 -2.08 -6.18
CA GLN A 264 5.44 -1.01 -6.76
C GLN A 264 4.59 0.17 -7.23
N ARG A 265 3.46 -0.10 -7.90
CA ARG A 265 2.49 0.91 -8.34
C ARG A 265 2.01 1.76 -7.17
N LYS A 266 1.58 1.12 -6.09
CA LYS A 266 1.13 1.79 -4.85
C LYS A 266 2.26 2.55 -4.15
N GLY A 267 3.49 2.01 -4.19
CA GLY A 267 4.68 2.69 -3.69
C GLY A 267 4.96 3.99 -4.43
N CYS A 268 4.95 3.96 -5.77
CA CYS A 268 5.10 5.15 -6.60
C CYS A 268 3.99 6.18 -6.33
N LEU A 269 2.74 5.72 -6.24
CA LEU A 269 1.58 6.56 -5.90
C LEU A 269 1.77 7.25 -4.53
N LEU A 270 2.19 6.53 -3.49
CA LEU A 270 2.43 7.11 -2.17
C LEU A 270 3.49 8.22 -2.23
N LEU A 271 4.64 7.94 -2.84
CA LEU A 271 5.75 8.90 -2.90
C LEU A 271 5.37 10.16 -3.68
N GLY A 272 4.69 10.01 -4.82
CA GLY A 272 4.17 11.17 -5.55
C GLY A 272 3.12 11.95 -4.75
N ALA A 273 2.19 11.26 -4.06
CA ALA A 273 1.13 11.92 -3.30
C ALA A 273 1.66 12.70 -2.08
N LEU A 274 2.73 12.22 -1.43
CA LEU A 274 3.40 12.94 -0.35
C LEU A 274 4.09 14.21 -0.85
N GLY A 275 4.72 14.17 -2.02
CA GLY A 275 5.40 15.32 -2.63
C GLY A 275 4.47 16.35 -3.28
N ASP A 276 3.24 15.96 -3.64
CA ASP A 276 2.31 16.80 -4.41
C ASP A 276 1.98 18.13 -3.71
N GLY A 277 2.49 19.24 -4.28
CA GLY A 277 2.32 20.58 -3.73
C GLY A 277 3.09 20.85 -2.43
N ASN A 278 4.09 20.03 -2.06
CA ASN A 278 4.91 20.23 -0.87
C ASN A 278 6.40 20.00 -1.17
N ALA A 279 7.13 21.10 -1.37
CA ALA A 279 8.56 21.07 -1.72
C ALA A 279 9.46 20.46 -0.63
N ASP A 280 9.13 20.66 0.66
CA ASP A 280 9.90 20.10 1.77
C ASP A 280 9.77 18.56 1.78
N MET A 281 8.56 18.05 1.57
CA MET A 281 8.33 16.61 1.43
C MET A 281 8.98 16.05 0.16
N ALA A 282 8.87 16.74 -0.99
CA ALA A 282 9.54 16.31 -2.21
C ALA A 282 11.07 16.24 -2.02
N THR A 283 11.66 17.19 -1.29
CA THR A 283 13.07 17.17 -0.91
C THR A 283 13.39 15.99 0.00
N LEU A 284 12.60 15.77 1.05
CA LEU A 284 12.80 14.66 1.99
C LEU A 284 12.75 13.30 1.28
N ILE A 285 11.78 13.10 0.39
CA ILE A 285 11.64 11.86 -0.39
C ILE A 285 12.90 11.57 -1.20
N VAL A 286 13.47 12.59 -1.86
CA VAL A 286 14.72 12.44 -2.62
C VAL A 286 15.93 12.21 -1.71
N GLN A 287 15.97 12.84 -0.53
CA GLN A 287 17.05 12.64 0.44
C GLN A 287 17.07 11.23 1.05
N GLU A 288 15.91 10.58 1.16
CA GLU A 288 15.74 9.22 1.69
C GLU A 288 15.77 8.14 0.58
N ASP A 289 16.39 8.43 -0.57
CA ASP A 289 16.52 7.54 -1.74
C ASP A 289 15.17 7.07 -2.33
N GLY A 290 14.10 7.85 -2.14
CA GLY A 290 12.76 7.53 -2.65
C GLY A 290 12.65 7.64 -4.17
N LEU A 291 13.38 8.57 -4.78
CA LEU A 291 13.40 8.70 -6.25
C LEU A 291 14.08 7.50 -6.91
N GLU A 292 15.15 7.00 -6.32
CA GLU A 292 15.85 5.78 -6.71
C GLU A 292 14.92 4.57 -6.62
N ALA A 293 14.10 4.48 -5.56
CA ALA A 293 13.10 3.43 -5.45
C ALA A 293 12.09 3.50 -6.61
N VAL A 294 11.59 4.69 -6.97
CA VAL A 294 10.68 4.87 -8.12
C VAL A 294 11.35 4.46 -9.44
N PHE A 295 12.62 4.82 -9.62
CA PHE A 295 13.40 4.44 -10.80
C PHE A 295 13.59 2.91 -10.87
N ASP A 296 13.93 2.28 -9.76
CA ASP A 296 14.08 0.82 -9.66
C ASP A 296 12.75 0.12 -10.01
N SER A 297 11.60 0.65 -9.53
CA SER A 297 10.26 0.13 -9.81
C SER A 297 9.95 0.10 -11.31
N VAL A 298 10.08 1.25 -12.00
CA VAL A 298 9.75 1.35 -13.43
C VAL A 298 10.78 0.65 -14.32
N HIS A 299 12.03 0.55 -13.88
CA HIS A 299 13.04 -0.22 -14.60
C HIS A 299 12.74 -1.72 -14.59
N TRP A 300 12.34 -2.24 -13.42
CA TRP A 300 12.03 -3.65 -13.25
C TRP A 300 10.73 -4.04 -13.96
N TYR A 301 9.66 -3.29 -13.70
CA TYR A 301 8.32 -3.51 -14.27
C TYR A 301 8.08 -2.68 -15.54
N ARG A 302 9.09 -2.62 -16.41
CA ARG A 302 9.12 -1.72 -17.59
C ARG A 302 7.98 -1.88 -18.60
N TYR A 303 7.27 -3.01 -18.60
CA TYR A 303 6.12 -3.28 -19.48
C TYR A 303 4.77 -3.20 -18.75
N HIS A 304 4.75 -2.94 -17.44
CA HIS A 304 3.51 -2.80 -16.68
C HIS A 304 3.05 -1.35 -16.76
N GLU A 305 1.96 -1.13 -17.50
CA GLU A 305 1.40 0.20 -17.75
C GLU A 305 1.14 0.98 -16.47
N ASP A 306 0.50 0.34 -15.48
CA ASP A 306 0.14 1.02 -14.24
C ASP A 306 1.37 1.46 -13.44
N VAL A 307 2.41 0.61 -13.37
CA VAL A 307 3.66 0.97 -12.68
C VAL A 307 4.34 2.12 -13.42
N ALA A 308 4.42 2.05 -14.74
CA ALA A 308 4.99 3.11 -15.57
C ALA A 308 4.27 4.44 -15.40
N ASN A 309 2.94 4.44 -15.40
CA ASN A 309 2.12 5.63 -15.21
C ASN A 309 2.41 6.29 -13.86
N TRP A 310 2.23 5.54 -12.76
CA TRP A 310 2.39 6.09 -11.41
C TRP A 310 3.83 6.46 -11.09
N ALA A 311 4.82 5.75 -11.64
CA ALA A 311 6.23 6.09 -11.50
C ALA A 311 6.56 7.41 -12.23
N LEU A 312 6.14 7.58 -13.49
CA LEU A 312 6.36 8.83 -14.20
C LEU A 312 5.61 9.99 -13.55
N TRP A 313 4.39 9.77 -13.06
CA TRP A 313 3.67 10.78 -12.29
C TRP A 313 4.46 11.20 -11.02
N ALA A 314 4.98 10.24 -10.25
CA ALA A 314 5.79 10.53 -9.08
C ALA A 314 7.08 11.30 -9.44
N ILE A 315 7.79 10.90 -10.50
CA ILE A 315 8.98 11.61 -11.00
C ILE A 315 8.64 13.05 -11.38
N PHE A 316 7.52 13.26 -12.08
CA PHE A 316 7.03 14.58 -12.45
C PHE A 316 6.79 15.42 -11.20
N ILE A 317 5.98 14.94 -10.26
CA ILE A 317 5.62 15.67 -9.04
C ILE A 317 6.86 16.02 -8.21
N LEU A 318 7.80 15.09 -8.05
CA LEU A 318 9.01 15.32 -7.26
C LEU A 318 9.98 16.31 -7.92
N SER A 319 9.92 16.47 -9.25
CA SER A 319 10.86 17.31 -10.01
C SER A 319 10.27 18.65 -10.45
N TYR A 320 8.94 18.74 -10.56
CA TYR A 320 8.25 19.90 -11.10
C TYR A 320 8.57 21.16 -10.28
N GLU A 321 9.09 22.18 -10.95
CA GLU A 321 9.54 23.45 -10.34
C GLU A 321 10.53 23.28 -9.17
N HIS A 322 11.23 22.14 -9.09
CA HIS A 322 12.13 21.82 -7.98
C HIS A 322 13.56 21.51 -8.47
N ALA A 323 14.35 22.57 -8.70
CA ALA A 323 15.67 22.47 -9.34
C ALA A 323 16.63 21.41 -8.73
N PRO A 324 16.79 21.28 -7.40
CA PRO A 324 17.64 20.23 -6.82
C PRO A 324 17.19 18.81 -7.20
N ASN A 325 15.87 18.58 -7.29
CA ASN A 325 15.31 17.28 -7.62
C ASN A 325 15.38 16.99 -9.12
N LYS A 326 15.28 18.02 -9.98
CA LYS A 326 15.58 17.90 -11.41
C LYS A 326 17.02 17.46 -11.64
N VAL A 327 17.98 18.10 -10.96
CA VAL A 327 19.40 17.72 -11.02
C VAL A 327 19.56 16.25 -10.63
N ARG A 328 18.97 15.82 -9.50
CA ARG A 328 19.03 14.41 -9.08
C ARG A 328 18.40 13.46 -10.10
N THR A 329 17.24 13.81 -10.66
CA THR A 329 16.58 13.04 -11.73
C THR A 329 17.50 12.83 -12.93
N ILE A 330 18.27 13.85 -13.33
CA ILE A 330 19.21 13.76 -14.45
C ILE A 330 20.43 12.91 -14.08
N GLU A 331 20.98 13.07 -12.87
CA GLU A 331 22.10 12.26 -12.37
C GLU A 331 21.77 10.76 -12.36
N LEU A 332 20.53 10.41 -12.06
CA LEU A 332 20.02 9.04 -12.09
C LEU A 332 19.72 8.51 -13.52
N GLY A 333 19.99 9.31 -14.56
CA GLY A 333 19.72 8.93 -15.95
C GLY A 333 18.25 9.06 -16.35
N GLY A 334 17.48 9.91 -15.66
CA GLY A 334 16.02 10.04 -15.82
C GLY A 334 15.57 10.29 -17.25
N VAL A 335 16.29 11.10 -18.03
CA VAL A 335 15.96 11.36 -19.45
C VAL A 335 15.91 10.07 -20.27
N SER A 336 16.91 9.20 -20.12
CA SER A 336 16.95 7.92 -20.84
C SER A 336 15.88 6.96 -20.34
N LEU A 337 15.64 6.93 -19.03
CA LEU A 337 14.58 6.10 -18.43
C LEU A 337 13.20 6.50 -18.97
N ILE A 338 12.84 7.78 -18.93
CA ILE A 338 11.54 8.29 -19.39
C ILE A 338 11.30 7.93 -20.86
N LEU A 339 12.29 8.16 -21.72
CA LEU A 339 12.21 7.81 -23.14
C LEU A 339 12.05 6.31 -23.36
N GLN A 340 12.71 5.46 -22.56
CA GLN A 340 12.55 4.01 -22.63
C GLN A 340 11.17 3.57 -22.14
N THR A 341 10.68 4.12 -21.04
CA THR A 341 9.35 3.82 -20.49
C THR A 341 8.25 4.14 -21.51
N MET A 342 8.31 5.31 -22.16
CA MET A 342 7.37 5.66 -23.23
C MET A 342 7.44 4.71 -24.43
N LYS A 343 8.61 4.13 -24.75
CA LYS A 343 8.74 3.12 -25.81
C LYS A 343 8.20 1.75 -25.40
N HIS A 344 8.35 1.37 -24.13
CA HIS A 344 7.88 0.08 -23.63
C HIS A 344 6.36 0.05 -23.43
N VAL A 345 5.75 1.19 -23.10
CA VAL A 345 4.30 1.34 -22.91
C VAL A 345 3.75 2.46 -23.81
N PRO A 346 3.81 2.30 -25.16
CA PRO A 346 3.46 3.37 -26.08
C PRO A 346 1.95 3.59 -26.17
N ASP A 347 1.13 2.59 -25.82
CA ASP A 347 -0.33 2.61 -25.88
C ASP A 347 -1.01 3.38 -24.74
N SER A 348 -0.26 3.72 -23.69
CA SER A 348 -0.84 4.40 -22.52
C SER A 348 -0.81 5.91 -22.66
N LEU A 349 -1.99 6.52 -22.68
CA LEU A 349 -2.15 7.98 -22.70
C LEU A 349 -1.46 8.65 -21.51
N GLU A 350 -1.60 8.06 -20.32
CA GLU A 350 -1.06 8.64 -19.08
C GLU A 350 0.47 8.55 -19.04
N VAL A 351 1.06 7.43 -19.49
CA VAL A 351 2.53 7.31 -19.63
C VAL A 351 3.05 8.36 -20.63
N ALA A 352 2.37 8.53 -21.77
CA ALA A 352 2.76 9.53 -22.76
C ALA A 352 2.64 10.96 -22.20
N ARG A 353 1.52 11.29 -21.54
CA ARG A 353 1.28 12.60 -20.92
C ARG A 353 2.37 12.94 -19.90
N HIS A 354 2.60 12.07 -18.91
CA HIS A 354 3.61 12.31 -17.88
C HIS A 354 5.02 12.34 -18.47
N GLY A 355 5.35 11.41 -19.37
CA GLY A 355 6.67 11.37 -20.01
C GLY A 355 6.98 12.64 -20.80
N VAL A 356 6.03 13.12 -21.61
CA VAL A 356 6.16 14.38 -22.36
C VAL A 356 6.26 15.57 -21.40
N ALA A 357 5.45 15.62 -20.35
CA ALA A 357 5.49 16.72 -19.36
C ALA A 357 6.84 16.84 -18.65
N ILE A 358 7.42 15.71 -18.22
CA ILE A 358 8.75 15.71 -17.59
C ILE A 358 9.82 16.16 -18.58
N LEU A 359 9.81 15.61 -19.80
CA LEU A 359 10.78 15.99 -20.83
C LEU A 359 10.65 17.46 -21.21
N PHE A 360 9.43 17.98 -21.29
CA PHE A 360 9.17 19.40 -21.53
C PHE A 360 9.82 20.28 -20.46
N ASP A 361 9.58 19.95 -19.18
CA ASP A 361 10.12 20.71 -18.05
C ASP A 361 11.65 20.61 -17.94
N LEU A 362 12.24 19.44 -18.24
CA LEU A 362 13.69 19.22 -18.19
C LEU A 362 14.44 19.84 -19.39
N LEU A 363 13.82 19.94 -20.56
CA LEU A 363 14.46 20.42 -21.80
C LEU A 363 14.26 21.93 -22.05
N ARG A 364 13.36 22.57 -21.30
CA ARG A 364 13.11 24.00 -21.38
C ARG A 364 14.24 24.78 -20.71
N ASP A 365 14.69 25.84 -21.38
CA ASP A 365 15.68 26.75 -20.82
C ASP A 365 15.00 27.75 -19.90
N ASN A 366 15.09 27.51 -18.58
CA ASN A 366 14.50 28.35 -17.55
C ASN A 366 15.52 29.27 -16.87
N ASN A 367 16.76 29.37 -17.38
CA ASN A 367 17.87 30.02 -16.67
C ASN A 367 18.14 29.45 -15.26
N GLU A 368 17.82 28.18 -15.01
CA GLU A 368 18.16 27.51 -13.75
C GLU A 368 19.68 27.29 -13.70
N GLU A 369 20.38 27.97 -12.78
CA GLU A 369 21.87 28.04 -12.71
C GLU A 369 22.58 26.67 -12.63
N HIS A 370 21.85 25.59 -12.36
CA HIS A 370 22.41 24.26 -12.09
C HIS A 370 22.08 23.20 -13.15
N LEU A 371 21.32 23.55 -14.20
CA LEU A 371 20.94 22.60 -15.25
C LEU A 371 21.65 22.90 -16.57
N ASP A 372 22.53 21.99 -16.99
CA ASP A 372 23.10 22.01 -18.35
C ASP A 372 22.09 21.46 -19.37
N VAL A 373 21.14 22.30 -19.77
CA VAL A 373 20.08 21.97 -20.72
C VAL A 373 20.63 21.42 -22.04
N TRP A 374 21.81 21.88 -22.48
CA TRP A 374 22.43 21.39 -23.71
C TRP A 374 22.90 19.94 -23.58
N SER A 375 23.51 19.58 -22.45
CA SER A 375 23.86 18.19 -22.15
C SER A 375 22.61 17.29 -22.07
N ILE A 376 21.56 17.76 -21.40
CA ILE A 376 20.27 17.04 -21.28
C ILE A 376 19.67 16.79 -22.68
N ARG A 377 19.61 17.82 -23.54
CA ARG A 377 19.14 17.70 -24.93
C ARG A 377 19.96 16.69 -25.73
N LYS A 378 21.29 16.71 -25.59
CA LYS A 378 22.17 15.76 -26.27
C LYS A 378 21.88 14.31 -25.85
N VAL A 379 21.69 14.06 -24.55
CA VAL A 379 21.30 12.74 -24.03
C VAL A 379 19.92 12.33 -24.56
N ALA A 380 18.95 13.26 -24.55
CA ALA A 380 17.61 12.99 -25.05
C ALA A 380 17.62 12.62 -26.56
N LEU A 381 18.34 13.39 -27.37
CA LEU A 381 18.50 13.12 -28.81
C LEU A 381 19.16 11.76 -29.06
N ALA A 382 20.22 11.43 -28.32
CA ALA A 382 20.85 10.11 -28.40
C ALA A 382 19.91 8.97 -27.97
N GLY A 383 18.98 9.24 -27.05
CA GLY A 383 17.92 8.32 -26.63
C GLY A 383 16.76 8.18 -27.63
N GLY A 384 16.76 8.92 -28.73
CA GLY A 384 15.69 8.91 -29.74
C GLY A 384 14.49 9.78 -29.37
N LEU A 385 14.72 10.93 -28.72
CA LEU A 385 13.68 11.90 -28.36
C LEU A 385 12.69 12.17 -29.50
N HIS A 386 13.19 12.52 -30.69
CA HIS A 386 12.33 12.87 -31.84
C HIS A 386 11.38 11.73 -32.23
N SER A 387 11.86 10.48 -32.31
CA SER A 387 11.01 9.35 -32.66
C SER A 387 9.93 9.09 -31.60
N VAL A 388 10.28 9.19 -30.31
CA VAL A 388 9.32 8.98 -29.21
C VAL A 388 8.26 10.07 -29.19
N MET A 389 8.65 11.35 -29.39
CA MET A 389 7.69 12.46 -29.44
C MET A 389 6.74 12.34 -30.63
N LEU A 390 7.25 12.05 -31.82
CA LEU A 390 6.42 11.89 -33.01
C LEU A 390 5.44 10.72 -32.87
N GLU A 391 5.89 9.60 -32.27
CA GLU A 391 5.02 8.46 -32.00
C GLU A 391 3.91 8.81 -31.00
N ALA A 392 4.24 9.45 -29.88
CA ALA A 392 3.27 9.88 -28.88
C ALA A 392 2.25 10.87 -29.47
N MET A 393 2.71 11.88 -30.22
CA MET A 393 1.85 12.86 -30.89
C MET A 393 0.96 12.23 -31.97
N ALA A 394 1.47 11.24 -32.72
CA ALA A 394 0.67 10.53 -33.71
C ALA A 394 -0.44 9.69 -33.04
N ARG A 395 -0.10 8.97 -31.97
CA ARG A 395 -1.02 8.08 -31.26
C ARG A 395 -2.09 8.86 -30.48
N PHE A 396 -1.71 9.98 -29.87
CA PHE A 396 -2.59 10.80 -29.02
C PHE A 396 -2.84 12.19 -29.62
N SER A 397 -3.07 12.25 -30.94
CA SER A 397 -3.23 13.48 -31.72
C SER A 397 -4.42 14.38 -31.32
N ASN A 398 -5.35 13.84 -30.53
CA ASN A 398 -6.50 14.51 -29.94
C ASN A 398 -6.24 15.09 -28.54
N THR A 399 -5.04 14.90 -27.97
CA THR A 399 -4.73 15.36 -26.61
C THR A 399 -3.87 16.62 -26.68
N ILE A 400 -4.46 17.77 -26.35
CA ILE A 400 -3.87 19.10 -26.58
C ILE A 400 -2.54 19.31 -25.84
N ASP A 401 -2.40 18.77 -24.63
CA ASP A 401 -1.21 18.85 -23.79
C ASP A 401 -0.01 18.13 -24.43
N ILE A 402 -0.18 16.89 -24.88
CA ILE A 402 0.86 16.11 -25.59
C ILE A 402 1.26 16.82 -26.89
N MET A 403 0.28 17.33 -27.64
CA MET A 403 0.54 18.01 -28.91
C MET A 403 1.30 19.31 -28.71
N MET A 404 0.86 20.16 -27.77
CA MET A 404 1.50 21.45 -27.49
C MET A 404 2.92 21.26 -26.95
N MET A 405 3.10 20.46 -25.90
CA MET A 405 4.43 20.20 -25.32
C MET A 405 5.36 19.50 -26.32
N GLY A 406 4.84 18.53 -27.09
CA GLY A 406 5.60 17.83 -28.11
C GLY A 406 6.11 18.75 -29.22
N GLN A 407 5.28 19.68 -29.69
CA GLN A 407 5.69 20.69 -30.68
C GLN A 407 6.79 21.60 -30.15
N GLU A 408 6.69 22.06 -28.91
CA GLU A 408 7.70 22.89 -28.27
C GLU A 408 9.03 22.14 -28.07
N ILE A 409 8.98 20.87 -27.65
CA ILE A 409 10.17 20.01 -27.53
C ILE A 409 10.85 19.84 -28.89
N LEU A 410 10.09 19.54 -29.95
CA LEU A 410 10.63 19.36 -31.30
C LEU A 410 11.26 20.66 -31.84
N ALA A 411 10.62 21.81 -31.63
CA ALA A 411 11.15 23.11 -32.00
C ALA A 411 12.43 23.45 -31.22
N GLY A 412 12.44 23.20 -29.91
CA GLY A 412 13.58 23.44 -29.02
C GLY A 412 14.79 22.54 -29.28
N THR A 413 14.65 21.50 -30.10
CA THR A 413 15.69 20.52 -30.42
C THR A 413 16.06 20.47 -31.91
N ASP A 414 15.75 21.53 -32.67
CA ASP A 414 16.03 21.70 -34.12
C ASP A 414 15.52 20.53 -34.98
N TYR A 415 14.34 19.97 -34.67
CA TYR A 415 13.73 18.96 -35.53
C TYR A 415 13.30 19.57 -36.88
N ARG A 416 13.79 19.01 -38.00
CA ARG A 416 13.56 19.53 -39.36
C ARG A 416 12.48 18.79 -40.16
N GLY A 417 11.88 17.75 -39.60
CA GLY A 417 10.84 16.98 -40.27
C GLY A 417 9.46 17.64 -40.16
N GLN A 418 8.45 16.96 -40.69
CA GLN A 418 7.06 17.41 -40.55
C GLN A 418 6.60 17.22 -39.10
N VAL A 419 6.13 18.30 -38.49
CA VAL A 419 5.58 18.28 -37.12
C VAL A 419 4.07 17.99 -37.19
N PRO A 420 3.55 17.00 -36.45
CA PRO A 420 2.13 16.71 -36.41
C PRO A 420 1.31 17.91 -35.91
N ALA A 421 0.17 18.17 -36.55
CA ALA A 421 -0.78 19.19 -36.13
C ALA A 421 -1.87 18.58 -35.23
N TYR A 422 -2.39 19.35 -34.28
CA TYR A 422 -3.49 18.93 -33.43
C TYR A 422 -4.74 18.63 -34.26
N MET A 423 -5.36 17.47 -34.02
CA MET A 423 -6.58 17.04 -34.69
C MET A 423 -7.69 16.87 -33.65
N PRO A 424 -8.53 17.89 -33.41
CA PRO A 424 -9.63 17.77 -32.45
C PRO A 424 -10.59 16.64 -32.89
N HIS A 425 -11.20 15.95 -31.93
CA HIS A 425 -12.25 14.99 -32.25
C HIS A 425 -13.42 15.74 -32.91
N SER A 426 -13.97 15.15 -33.98
CA SER A 426 -15.10 15.72 -34.71
C SER A 426 -16.34 15.94 -33.83
N GLN A 427 -16.41 15.28 -32.67
CA GLN A 427 -17.46 15.45 -31.67
C GLN A 427 -17.31 16.75 -30.86
N ASP A 428 -16.09 17.27 -30.67
CA ASP A 428 -15.83 18.49 -29.88
C ASP A 428 -16.08 19.78 -30.69
N VAL A 429 -16.25 19.68 -32.00
CA VAL A 429 -16.49 20.83 -32.89
C VAL A 429 -17.99 21.16 -33.03
N ALA A 430 -18.87 20.30 -32.51
CA ALA A 430 -20.32 20.39 -32.68
C ALA A 430 -21.08 21.02 -31.50
N THR A 431 -20.39 21.48 -30.46
CA THR A 431 -20.94 22.18 -29.28
C THR A 431 -20.40 23.59 -29.22
#